data_AF-A0A833G7X7-F1
#
_entry.id   AF-A0A833G7X7-F1
#
_cell.length_a   1.000
_cell.length_b   1.000
_cell.length_c   1.000
_cell.angle_alpha   90.00
_cell.angle_beta   90.00
_cell.angle_gamma   90.00
#
_symmetry.space_group_name_H-M   'P 1'
#
loop_
_entity.id
_entity.type
_entity.pdbx_description
1 polymer ?
#
loop_
_entity_poly.entity_id
_entity_poly.type
_entity_poly.pdbx_seq_one_letter_code
_entity_poly.pdbx_strand_id
1 'polypeptide(L)'
;MTTGFAVLPPGPRFVLANATVPAVLLDRPPGAPDADGLLTADIVVDAGRIESVAPPGSGTDLPRLDLDRGMVWPAFVDMHTHVDKGHIWPRRRNPDGTFASALDAVAADREANWSAADVARRMDFA
;
A
#
# COMPACT_ATOMS: atom_id res chain seq x y z
N MET A 1 -3.10 12.95 -15.81
CA MET A 1 -1.67 13.24 -15.57
C MET A 1 -1.19 12.25 -14.53
N THR A 2 -0.11 11.51 -14.79
CA THR A 2 0.53 10.65 -13.80
C THR A 2 1.27 11.55 -12.82
N THR A 3 0.67 11.77 -11.64
CA THR A 3 1.33 12.41 -10.49
C THR A 3 1.95 11.31 -9.64
N GLY A 4 3.25 11.39 -9.33
CA GLY A 4 3.95 10.37 -8.53
C GLY A 4 5.47 10.45 -8.62
N PHE A 5 6.16 9.60 -7.86
CA PHE A 5 7.64 9.54 -7.83
C PHE A 5 8.25 8.96 -9.12
N ALA A 6 7.45 8.29 -9.96
CA ALA A 6 7.87 7.73 -11.23
C ALA A 6 6.77 7.92 -12.30
N VAL A 7 7.20 8.04 -13.56
CA VAL A 7 6.32 8.16 -14.71
C VAL A 7 6.20 6.78 -15.36
N LEU A 8 5.01 6.19 -15.27
CA LEU A 8 4.74 4.90 -15.91
C LEU A 8 4.77 5.05 -17.45
N PRO A 9 5.27 4.03 -18.18
CA PRO A 9 5.21 4.03 -19.63
C PRO A 9 3.77 4.09 -20.14
N PRO A 10 3.51 4.73 -21.30
CA PRO A 10 2.17 4.81 -21.86
C PRO A 10 1.69 3.44 -22.36
N GLY A 11 0.39 3.20 -22.25
CA GLY A 11 -0.25 1.95 -22.70
C GLY A 11 -0.60 0.99 -21.55
N PRO A 12 -1.39 -0.06 -21.84
CA PRO A 12 -1.86 -0.98 -20.81
C PRO A 12 -0.78 -1.96 -20.37
N ARG A 13 0.24 -2.21 -21.21
CA ARG A 13 1.27 -3.23 -21.00
C ARG A 13 2.67 -2.63 -21.01
N PHE A 14 3.42 -2.84 -19.94
CA PHE A 14 4.76 -2.28 -19.75
C PHE A 14 5.57 -3.09 -18.72
N VAL A 15 6.86 -2.81 -18.63
CA VAL A 15 7.77 -3.46 -17.67
C VAL A 15 8.21 -2.46 -16.60
N LEU A 16 8.12 -2.87 -15.33
CA LEU A 16 8.90 -2.29 -14.24
C LEU A 16 10.22 -3.08 -14.15
N ALA A 17 11.29 -2.51 -14.68
CA ALA A 17 12.57 -3.18 -14.83
C ALA A 17 13.45 -3.01 -13.58
N ASN A 18 14.32 -3.99 -13.33
CA ASN A 18 15.30 -3.98 -12.25
C ASN A 18 14.69 -3.73 -10.86
N ALA A 19 13.49 -4.24 -10.59
CA ALA A 19 12.86 -4.19 -9.28
C ALA A 19 13.62 -5.06 -8.28
N THR A 20 13.83 -4.59 -7.06
CA THR A 20 14.25 -5.44 -5.94
C THR A 20 13.01 -5.95 -5.21
N VAL A 21 12.85 -7.27 -5.10
CA VAL A 21 11.67 -7.90 -4.49
C VAL A 21 12.08 -8.95 -3.44
N PRO A 22 11.33 -9.09 -2.32
CA PRO A 22 11.53 -10.18 -1.38
C PRO A 22 11.09 -11.51 -2.00
N ALA A 23 11.98 -12.50 -2.05
CA ALA A 23 11.68 -13.78 -2.68
C ALA A 23 10.55 -14.56 -1.98
N VAL A 24 10.39 -14.35 -0.67
CA VAL A 24 9.33 -14.96 0.14
C VAL A 24 7.91 -14.57 -0.28
N LEU A 25 7.76 -13.47 -1.04
CA LEU A 25 6.47 -13.00 -1.54
C LEU A 25 6.12 -13.56 -2.93
N LEU A 26 6.98 -14.41 -3.50
CA LEU A 26 6.80 -15.01 -4.82
C LEU A 26 6.62 -16.51 -4.71
N ASP A 27 5.53 -17.04 -5.28
CA ASP A 27 5.33 -18.49 -5.39
C ASP A 27 6.42 -19.18 -6.23
N ARG A 28 6.92 -18.48 -7.25
CA ARG A 28 7.95 -18.96 -8.18
C ARG A 28 8.98 -17.85 -8.43
N PRO A 29 10.03 -17.74 -7.59
CA PRO A 29 11.10 -16.77 -7.76
C PRO A 29 11.81 -16.94 -9.12
N PRO A 30 12.08 -15.86 -9.88
CA PRO A 30 12.76 -15.94 -11.18
C PRO A 30 14.27 -16.18 -11.09
N GLY A 31 14.82 -16.27 -9.88
CA GLY A 31 16.24 -16.49 -9.61
C GLY A 31 16.49 -16.84 -8.15
N ALA A 32 17.73 -17.13 -7.80
CA ALA A 32 18.13 -17.34 -6.42
C ALA A 32 18.19 -15.99 -5.69
N PRO A 33 17.63 -15.88 -4.47
CA PRO A 33 17.81 -14.69 -3.66
C PRO A 33 19.26 -14.54 -3.16
N ASP A 34 19.62 -13.33 -2.81
CA ASP A 34 20.86 -13.00 -2.10
C ASP A 34 20.82 -13.43 -0.62
N ALA A 35 21.85 -13.04 0.14
CA ALA A 35 21.98 -13.38 1.56
C ALA A 35 20.86 -12.81 2.44
N ASP A 36 20.15 -11.77 1.98
CA ASP A 36 19.05 -11.11 2.70
C ASP A 36 17.67 -11.60 2.21
N GLY A 37 17.62 -12.59 1.30
CA GLY A 37 16.37 -13.12 0.77
C GLY A 37 15.75 -12.25 -0.34
N LEU A 38 16.52 -11.33 -0.91
CA LEU A 38 16.07 -10.40 -1.96
C LEU A 38 16.56 -10.87 -3.33
N LEU A 39 15.80 -10.54 -4.38
CA LEU A 39 16.24 -10.76 -5.76
C LEU A 39 15.84 -9.62 -6.68
N THR A 40 16.51 -9.54 -7.81
CA THR A 40 16.17 -8.61 -8.89
C THR A 40 15.21 -9.26 -9.85
N ALA A 41 14.17 -8.54 -10.27
CA ALA A 41 13.22 -9.00 -11.25
C ALA A 41 12.77 -7.88 -12.19
N ASP A 42 12.28 -8.27 -13.35
CA ASP A 42 11.43 -7.44 -14.20
C ASP A 42 9.97 -7.85 -13.96
N ILE A 43 9.10 -6.89 -13.70
CA ILE A 43 7.67 -7.12 -13.48
C ILE A 43 6.91 -6.62 -14.70
N VAL A 44 6.24 -7.54 -15.41
CA VAL A 44 5.37 -7.17 -16.54
C VAL A 44 3.98 -6.87 -15.99
N VAL A 45 3.51 -5.67 -16.25
CA VAL A 45 2.16 -5.22 -15.93
C VAL A 45 1.36 -5.21 -17.23
N ASP A 46 0.16 -5.78 -17.21
CA ASP A 46 -0.82 -5.66 -18.29
C ASP A 46 -2.20 -5.31 -17.73
N ALA A 47 -2.81 -4.25 -18.27
CA ALA A 47 -4.12 -3.74 -17.88
C ALA A 47 -4.31 -3.61 -16.35
N GLY A 48 -3.27 -3.12 -15.65
CA GLY A 48 -3.28 -2.92 -14.19
C GLY A 48 -3.11 -4.19 -13.36
N ARG A 49 -2.75 -5.33 -13.98
CA ARG A 49 -2.45 -6.59 -13.30
C ARG A 49 -1.00 -6.98 -13.51
N ILE A 50 -0.44 -7.69 -12.54
CA ILE A 50 0.87 -8.35 -12.73
C ILE A 50 0.65 -9.53 -13.67
N GLU A 51 1.15 -9.44 -14.89
CA GLU A 51 1.16 -10.52 -15.87
C GLU A 51 2.24 -11.54 -15.51
N SER A 52 3.44 -11.06 -15.18
CA SER A 52 4.56 -11.93 -14.81
C SER A 52 5.61 -11.21 -13.97
N VAL A 53 6.38 -12.01 -13.22
CA VAL A 53 7.62 -11.60 -12.55
C VAL A 53 8.72 -12.50 -13.13
N ALA A 54 9.68 -11.89 -13.82
CA ALA A 54 10.65 -12.59 -14.66
C ALA A 54 12.09 -12.16 -14.34
N PRO A 55 13.11 -12.91 -14.81
CA PRO A 55 14.50 -12.49 -14.63
C PRO A 55 14.76 -11.12 -15.26
N PRO A 56 15.72 -10.34 -14.74
CA PRO A 56 16.09 -9.05 -15.32
C PRO A 56 16.47 -9.17 -16.80
N GLY A 57 16.02 -8.22 -17.62
CA GLY A 57 16.22 -8.24 -19.07
C GLY A 57 15.14 -9.00 -19.84
N SER A 58 14.01 -9.33 -19.20
CA SER A 58 12.85 -9.93 -19.86
C SER A 58 11.96 -8.85 -20.51
N GLY A 59 11.15 -9.24 -21.51
CA GLY A 59 10.19 -8.32 -22.15
C GLY A 59 10.85 -7.12 -22.86
N THR A 60 11.92 -7.36 -23.60
CA THR A 60 12.76 -6.32 -24.23
C THR A 60 12.05 -5.51 -25.32
N ASP A 61 10.90 -5.97 -25.79
CA ASP A 61 10.04 -5.35 -26.80
C ASP A 61 8.96 -4.43 -26.22
N LEU A 62 8.81 -4.39 -24.88
CA LEU A 62 7.82 -3.58 -24.20
C LEU A 62 8.41 -2.23 -23.74
N PRO A 63 7.59 -1.17 -23.61
CA PRO A 63 7.98 0.04 -22.90
C PRO A 63 8.39 -0.27 -21.45
N ARG A 64 9.46 0.36 -20.95
CA ARG A 64 10.06 0.02 -19.65
C ARG A 64 10.24 1.26 -18.79
N LEU A 65 10.01 1.09 -17.49
CA LEU A 65 10.45 2.00 -16.45
C LEU A 65 11.51 1.28 -15.62
N ASP A 66 12.75 1.75 -15.66
CA ASP A 66 13.82 1.24 -14.80
C ASP A 66 13.64 1.78 -13.38
N LEU A 67 13.54 0.87 -12.41
CA LEU A 67 13.38 1.22 -11.00
C LEU A 67 14.72 1.44 -10.28
N ASP A 68 15.86 1.29 -10.96
CA ASP A 68 17.20 1.48 -10.38
C ASP A 68 17.36 0.72 -9.06
N ARG A 69 16.98 -0.56 -9.06
CA ARG A 69 17.02 -1.44 -7.88
C ARG A 69 16.09 -1.02 -6.74
N GLY A 70 15.16 -0.11 -6.96
CA GLY A 70 14.11 0.25 -6.01
C GLY A 70 13.29 -0.95 -5.53
N MET A 71 12.85 -0.92 -4.27
CA MET A 71 12.06 -2.01 -3.69
C MET A 71 10.61 -1.96 -4.17
N VAL A 72 10.08 -3.11 -4.55
CA VAL A 72 8.65 -3.31 -4.82
C VAL A 72 8.08 -4.24 -3.76
N TRP A 73 7.04 -3.76 -3.08
CA TRP A 73 6.27 -4.50 -2.10
C TRP A 73 4.81 -4.59 -2.54
N PRO A 74 4.07 -5.64 -2.15
CA PRO A 74 2.61 -5.56 -2.08
C PRO A 74 2.18 -4.34 -1.25
N ALA A 75 0.97 -3.84 -1.49
CA ALA A 75 0.41 -2.78 -0.67
C ALA A 75 0.43 -3.19 0.81
N PHE A 76 0.83 -2.26 1.68
CA PHE A 76 0.78 -2.49 3.11
C PHE A 76 -0.65 -2.67 3.59
N VAL A 77 -0.82 -3.53 4.60
CA VAL A 77 -2.14 -3.86 5.15
C VAL A 77 -2.25 -3.25 6.54
N ASP A 78 -3.27 -2.41 6.74
CA ASP A 78 -3.75 -2.05 8.06
C ASP A 78 -4.76 -3.10 8.52
N MET A 79 -4.30 -4.05 9.34
CA MET A 79 -5.08 -5.24 9.71
C MET A 79 -6.08 -5.00 10.85
N HIS A 80 -5.86 -3.96 11.68
CA HIS A 80 -6.71 -3.68 12.84
C HIS A 80 -6.71 -2.19 13.12
N THR A 81 -7.75 -1.52 12.61
CA THR A 81 -7.98 -0.10 12.88
C THR A 81 -9.46 0.18 13.13
N HIS A 82 -9.72 1.05 14.11
CA HIS A 82 -11.05 1.59 14.39
C HIS A 82 -11.25 2.90 13.62
N VAL A 83 -11.57 2.79 12.33
CA VAL A 83 -11.83 3.95 11.46
C VAL A 83 -13.03 4.77 11.91
N ASP A 84 -14.02 4.14 12.55
CA ASP A 84 -15.20 4.79 13.12
C ASP A 84 -14.85 5.76 14.26
N LYS A 85 -13.78 5.48 14.99
CA LYS A 85 -13.25 6.30 16.08
C LYS A 85 -12.11 7.23 15.63
N GLY A 86 -11.81 7.26 14.33
CA GLY A 86 -10.82 8.16 13.75
C GLY A 86 -11.18 9.63 13.97
N HIS A 87 -10.17 10.46 14.22
CA HIS A 87 -10.28 11.92 14.30
C HIS A 87 -11.21 12.49 15.40
N ILE A 88 -11.43 11.76 16.49
CA ILE A 88 -12.28 12.23 17.62
C ILE A 88 -11.48 12.91 18.73
N TRP A 89 -10.15 12.80 18.73
CA TRP A 89 -9.31 13.37 19.78
C TRP A 89 -9.52 14.88 20.01
N PRO A 90 -9.62 15.74 18.97
CA PRO A 90 -9.83 17.18 19.19
C PRO A 90 -11.14 17.53 19.91
N ARG A 91 -12.15 16.66 19.84
CA ARG A 91 -13.49 16.88 20.43
C ARG A 91 -13.67 16.17 21.76
N ARG A 92 -13.16 14.94 21.91
CA ARG A 92 -13.27 14.12 23.12
C ARG A 92 -11.95 13.38 23.35
N ARG A 93 -11.09 13.99 24.16
CA ARG A 93 -9.78 13.44 24.51
C ARG A 93 -9.91 12.36 25.57
N ASN A 94 -8.95 11.44 25.59
CA ASN A 94 -8.67 10.57 26.72
C ASN A 94 -7.38 11.04 27.41
N PRO A 95 -7.45 11.94 28.41
CA PRO A 95 -6.27 12.55 29.02
C PRO A 95 -5.50 11.61 29.97
N ASP A 96 -6.18 10.62 30.56
CA ASP A 96 -5.55 9.67 31.49
C ASP A 96 -4.98 8.43 30.79
N GLY A 97 -5.31 8.23 29.51
CA GLY A 97 -4.81 7.14 28.68
C GLY A 97 -5.38 5.76 29.02
N THR A 98 -6.39 5.67 29.90
CA THR A 98 -6.95 4.38 30.31
C THR A 98 -7.94 3.84 29.28
N PHE A 99 -8.09 2.52 29.23
CA PHE A 99 -9.04 1.90 28.29
C PHE A 99 -10.50 2.25 28.65
N ALA A 100 -10.83 2.30 29.94
CA ALA A 100 -12.18 2.62 30.41
C ALA A 100 -12.59 4.04 30.00
N SER A 101 -11.74 5.04 30.25
CA SER A 101 -12.02 6.42 29.84
C SER A 101 -12.07 6.57 28.31
N ALA A 102 -11.34 5.75 27.55
CA ALA A 102 -11.45 5.71 26.09
C ALA A 102 -12.84 5.26 25.63
N LEU A 103 -13.42 4.24 26.28
CA LEU A 103 -14.77 3.77 25.99
C LEU A 103 -15.80 4.87 26.29
N ASP A 104 -15.68 5.52 27.45
CA ASP A 104 -16.59 6.59 27.86
C ASP A 104 -16.47 7.81 26.93
N ALA A 105 -15.25 8.19 26.55
CA ALA A 105 -15.00 9.28 25.61
C ALA A 105 -15.63 9.01 24.23
N VAL A 106 -15.48 7.78 23.71
CA VAL A 106 -16.08 7.36 22.44
C VAL A 106 -17.60 7.33 22.54
N ALA A 107 -18.17 6.78 23.61
CA ALA A 107 -19.62 6.69 23.80
C ALA A 107 -20.27 8.08 23.80
N ALA A 108 -19.73 8.98 24.61
CA ALA A 108 -20.24 10.33 24.73
C ALA A 108 -20.03 11.18 23.47
N ASP A 109 -18.97 10.90 22.70
CA ASP A 109 -18.79 11.51 21.39
C ASP A 109 -19.80 11.00 20.35
N ARG A 110 -20.05 9.69 20.37
CA ARG A 110 -20.99 9.02 19.48
C ARG A 110 -22.40 9.55 19.65
N GLU A 111 -22.86 9.63 20.89
CA GLU A 111 -24.20 10.11 21.22
C GLU A 111 -24.41 11.57 20.82
N ALA A 112 -23.37 12.41 20.95
CA ALA A 112 -23.48 13.83 20.67
C ALA A 112 -23.33 14.20 19.19
N ASN A 113 -22.46 13.50 18.45
CA ASN A 113 -21.95 14.00 17.16
C ASN A 113 -22.13 13.05 15.96
N TRP A 114 -22.33 11.74 16.19
CA TRP A 114 -22.21 10.79 15.09
C TRP A 114 -23.47 10.76 14.23
N SER A 115 -23.27 11.01 12.94
CA SER A 115 -24.20 10.74 11.85
C SER A 115 -23.46 10.01 10.75
N ALA A 116 -24.17 9.42 9.79
CA ALA A 116 -23.54 8.78 8.63
C ALA A 116 -22.60 9.75 7.89
N ALA A 117 -23.01 11.03 7.75
CA ALA A 117 -22.19 12.07 7.14
C ALA A 117 -20.94 12.42 7.97
N ASP A 118 -21.06 12.50 9.31
CA ASP A 118 -19.88 12.75 10.17
C ASP A 118 -18.87 11.61 10.08
N VAL A 119 -19.35 10.37 10.15
CA VAL A 119 -18.51 9.17 10.11
C VAL A 119 -17.81 9.08 8.74
N ALA A 120 -18.54 9.22 7.64
CA ALA A 120 -17.97 9.17 6.29
C ALA A 120 -16.91 10.27 6.07
N ARG A 121 -17.19 11.52 6.47
CA ARG A 121 -16.23 12.63 6.34
C ARG A 121 -14.92 12.37 7.09
N ARG A 122 -14.99 11.68 8.23
CA ARG A 122 -13.78 11.32 8.99
C ARG A 122 -13.03 10.14 8.38
N MET A 123 -13.66 9.35 7.53
CA MET A 123 -13.07 8.22 6.83
C MET A 123 -12.54 8.56 5.43
N ASP A 124 -12.84 9.75 4.89
CA ASP A 124 -12.48 10.16 3.51
C ASP A 124 -10.96 10.17 3.21
N PHE A 125 -10.11 10.04 4.23
CA PHE A 125 -8.67 9.83 4.04
C PHE A 125 -8.31 8.41 3.59
N ALA A 126 -9.25 7.47 3.65
CA ALA A 126 -9.08 6.03 3.40
C ALA A 126 -9.80 5.57 2.13
#